data_AF-A0A221P5L9-F1
#
_entry.id   AF-A0A221P5L9-F1
#
_cell.length_a   1.000
_cell.length_b   1.000
_cell.length_c   1.000
_cell.angle_alpha   90.00
_cell.angle_beta   90.00
_cell.angle_gamma   90.00
#
_symmetry.space_group_name_H-M   'P 1'
#
loop_
_entity.id
_entity.type
_entity.pdbx_description
1 polymer ?
#
loop_
_entity_poly.entity_id
_entity_poly.type
_entity_poly.pdbx_seq_one_letter_code
_entity_poly.pdbx_strand_id
1 'polypeptide(L)'
;MTDTIPLSGSRVAQVAERGERLSDLRRTPGPRTEPRQAGGTGAHAAFRSGTLRRLLRAQRPALAGNRFLVVEGYRPAGLHQRCFERHRAALLVIRRPVLSTATPGPGAARYDSAAHPHRAG
;
A
#
# COMPACT_ATOMS: atom_id res chain seq x y z
N MET A 1 -19.22 -18.75 0.62
CA MET A 1 -18.22 -18.25 -0.34
C MET A 1 -18.01 -16.78 -0.08
N THR A 2 -16.76 -16.33 0.09
CA THR A 2 -16.44 -14.90 0.26
C THR A 2 -16.12 -14.31 -1.10
N ASP A 3 -16.82 -13.23 -1.45
CA ASP A 3 -16.60 -12.48 -2.69
C ASP A 3 -15.19 -11.87 -2.66
N THR A 4 -14.37 -12.12 -3.69
CA THR A 4 -13.03 -11.52 -3.77
C THR A 4 -13.14 -10.08 -4.24
N ILE A 5 -12.72 -9.11 -3.42
CA ILE A 5 -12.74 -7.69 -3.79
C ILE A 5 -11.40 -7.31 -4.44
N PRO A 6 -11.36 -6.88 -5.71
CA PRO A 6 -10.13 -6.40 -6.33
C PRO A 6 -9.70 -5.06 -5.72
N LEU A 7 -8.39 -4.90 -5.48
CA LEU A 7 -7.81 -3.68 -4.92
C LEU A 7 -8.03 -2.44 -5.81
N SER A 8 -8.16 -2.64 -7.11
CA SER A 8 -8.50 -1.60 -8.11
C SER A 8 -10.00 -1.41 -8.34
N GLY A 9 -10.84 -2.11 -7.58
CA GLY A 9 -12.30 -2.03 -7.71
C GLY A 9 -12.91 -0.76 -7.10
N SER A 10 -14.11 -0.41 -7.57
CA SER A 10 -14.87 0.75 -7.07
C SER A 10 -15.14 0.71 -5.57
N ARG A 11 -15.36 -0.48 -5.01
CA ARG A 11 -15.53 -0.69 -3.56
C ARG A 11 -14.33 -0.16 -2.76
N VAL A 12 -13.12 -0.28 -3.28
CA VAL A 12 -11.89 0.24 -2.64
C VAL A 12 -11.70 1.72 -2.94
N ALA A 13 -12.05 2.16 -4.16
CA ALA A 13 -11.95 3.57 -4.55
C ALA A 13 -12.85 4.51 -3.72
N GLN A 14 -13.95 3.99 -3.18
CA GLN A 14 -14.87 4.74 -2.33
C GLN A 14 -14.45 4.81 -0.86
N VAL A 15 -13.35 4.15 -0.46
CA VAL A 15 -12.87 4.20 0.92
C VAL A 15 -12.31 5.60 1.22
N ALA A 16 -13.06 6.35 2.00
CA ALA A 16 -12.67 7.69 2.45
C ALA A 16 -11.75 7.63 3.69
N GLU A 17 -10.87 8.62 3.79
CA GLU A 17 -10.07 8.85 4.99
C GLU A 17 -10.99 9.26 6.17
N ARG A 18 -10.81 8.64 7.34
CA ARG A 18 -11.65 8.89 8.53
C ARG A 18 -11.01 9.80 9.59
N GLY A 19 -9.90 10.46 9.29
CA GLY A 19 -9.28 11.44 10.20
C GLY A 19 -8.64 10.89 11.47
N GLU A 20 -8.55 9.57 11.67
CA GLU A 20 -7.90 9.03 12.88
C GLU A 20 -6.44 9.49 12.97
N ARG A 21 -5.93 9.80 14.16
CA ARG A 21 -4.53 10.22 14.30
C ARG A 21 -3.55 9.21 13.70
N LEU A 22 -2.64 9.71 12.87
CA LEU A 22 -1.48 8.97 12.38
C LEU A 22 -0.43 8.85 13.49
N SER A 23 0.02 7.62 13.74
CA SER A 23 1.03 7.27 14.74
C SER A 23 2.23 6.63 14.05
N ASP A 24 3.43 6.93 14.55
CA ASP A 24 4.67 6.39 14.01
C ASP A 24 4.94 4.98 14.56
N LEU A 25 4.95 3.98 13.68
CA LEU A 25 5.21 2.58 14.02
C LEU A 25 6.58 2.39 14.67
N ARG A 26 7.58 3.20 14.31
CA ARG A 26 8.95 3.09 14.85
C ARG A 26 9.02 3.38 16.35
N ARG A 27 8.03 4.11 16.87
CA ARG A 27 7.87 4.41 18.30
C ARG A 27 7.10 3.32 19.05
N THR A 28 6.66 2.27 18.35
CA THR A 28 5.84 1.20 18.91
C THR A 28 6.68 -0.07 19.09
N PRO A 29 6.63 -0.72 20.27
CA PRO A 29 7.35 -1.97 20.48
C PRO A 29 6.71 -3.12 19.68
N GLY A 30 7.55 -4.03 19.18
CA GLY A 30 7.14 -5.24 18.46
C GLY A 30 7.45 -5.16 16.97
N PRO A 31 6.58 -4.59 16.12
CA PRO A 31 6.82 -4.49 14.69
C PRO A 31 8.06 -3.65 14.34
N ARG A 32 8.67 -3.93 13.20
CA ARG A 32 9.77 -3.15 12.62
C ARG A 32 9.34 -2.58 11.27
N THR A 33 9.96 -1.49 10.85
CA THR A 33 9.79 -0.90 9.52
C THR A 33 10.99 -1.21 8.63
N GLU A 34 10.75 -1.58 7.38
CA GLU A 34 11.79 -1.74 6.36
C GLU A 34 12.12 -0.39 5.71
N PRO A 35 13.34 0.15 5.86
CA PRO A 35 13.67 1.50 5.40
C PRO A 35 13.91 1.62 3.90
N ARG A 36 14.01 0.51 3.14
CA ARG A 36 14.27 0.54 1.68
C ARG A 36 13.21 1.30 0.88
N GLN A 37 11.98 1.35 1.38
CA GLN A 37 10.88 2.14 0.78
C GLN A 37 10.63 3.46 1.51
N ALA A 38 11.53 3.86 2.42
CA ALA A 38 11.43 5.14 3.10
C ALA A 38 11.65 6.29 2.11
N GLY A 39 10.56 6.88 1.65
CA GLY A 39 10.61 8.19 1.00
C GLY A 39 10.99 9.30 2.01
N GLY A 40 11.34 10.48 1.51
CA GLY A 40 11.82 11.60 2.33
C GLY A 40 10.85 12.13 3.40
N THR A 41 9.56 11.77 3.33
CA THR A 41 8.55 12.22 4.32
C THR A 41 8.43 11.33 5.55
N GLY A 42 9.01 10.12 5.54
CA GLY A 42 8.82 9.15 6.63
C GLY A 42 7.39 8.57 6.74
N ALA A 43 6.48 8.93 5.84
CA ALA A 43 5.07 8.53 5.90
C ALA A 43 4.86 7.01 5.84
N HIS A 44 5.79 6.27 5.24
CA HIS A 44 5.78 4.79 5.20
C HIS A 44 5.65 4.15 6.60
N ALA A 45 6.10 4.82 7.66
CA ALA A 45 6.02 4.35 9.03
C ALA A 45 4.76 4.85 9.77
N ALA A 46 3.96 5.73 9.15
CA ALA A 46 2.76 6.28 9.77
C ALA A 46 1.55 5.35 9.56
N PHE A 47 0.81 5.10 10.63
CA PHE A 47 -0.38 4.25 10.65
C PHE A 47 -1.53 4.92 11.36
N ARG A 48 -2.75 4.66 10.92
CA ARG A 48 -3.92 5.04 11.73
C ARG A 48 -3.91 4.28 13.04
N SER A 49 -4.33 4.95 14.10
CA SER A 49 -4.31 4.39 15.46
C SER A 49 -5.09 3.07 15.54
N GLY A 50 -6.23 2.95 14.85
CA GLY A 50 -6.99 1.70 14.76
C GLY A 50 -6.25 0.59 14.02
N THR A 51 -5.59 0.90 12.92
CA THR A 51 -4.78 -0.05 12.13
C THR A 51 -3.59 -0.55 12.94
N LEU A 52 -2.88 0.37 13.62
CA LEU A 52 -1.78 0.02 14.52
C LEU A 52 -2.23 -0.92 15.65
N ARG A 53 -3.36 -0.65 16.31
CA ARG A 53 -3.90 -1.54 17.35
C ARG A 53 -4.20 -2.95 16.81
N ARG A 54 -4.77 -3.05 15.61
CA ARG A 54 -5.06 -4.35 14.97
C ARG A 54 -3.77 -5.10 14.62
N LEU A 55 -2.77 -4.41 14.09
CA LEU A 55 -1.45 -4.98 13.80
C LEU A 55 -0.80 -5.57 15.06
N LEU A 56 -0.80 -4.82 16.16
CA LEU A 56 -0.26 -5.29 17.44
C LEU A 56 -1.04 -6.47 18.01
N ARG A 57 -2.38 -6.47 17.89
CA ARG A 57 -3.20 -7.62 18.30
C ARG A 57 -2.88 -8.87 17.47
N ALA A 58 -2.69 -8.72 16.15
CA ALA A 58 -2.33 -9.84 15.29
C ALA A 58 -0.94 -10.42 15.65
N GLN A 59 0.01 -9.58 16.09
CA GLN A 59 1.35 -10.04 16.46
C GLN A 59 1.39 -10.85 17.76
N ARG A 60 0.52 -10.58 18.74
CA ARG A 60 0.61 -11.13 20.11
C ARG A 60 0.50 -12.66 20.20
N PRO A 61 -0.42 -13.35 19.50
CA PRO A 61 -0.51 -14.81 19.55
C PRO A 61 0.12 -15.52 18.35
N ALA A 62 0.28 -14.83 17.21
CA ALA A 62 0.49 -15.50 15.91
C ALA A 62 1.97 -15.74 15.55
N LEU A 63 2.91 -15.19 16.30
CA LEU A 63 4.32 -15.15 15.92
C LEU A 63 5.21 -15.55 17.11
N ALA A 64 5.35 -16.86 17.35
CA ALA A 64 6.23 -17.43 18.38
C ALA A 64 7.70 -17.03 18.17
N GLY A 65 8.10 -15.86 18.67
CA GLY A 65 9.44 -15.27 18.48
C GLY A 65 9.60 -14.39 17.23
N ASN A 66 8.65 -14.41 16.30
CA ASN A 66 8.69 -13.61 15.08
C ASN A 66 8.08 -12.21 15.28
N ARG A 67 8.47 -11.27 14.41
CA ARG A 67 7.96 -9.88 14.43
C ARG A 67 7.55 -9.49 13.02
N PHE A 68 6.51 -8.68 12.89
CA PHE A 68 6.19 -8.10 11.59
C PHE A 68 7.32 -7.17 11.13
N LEU A 69 7.73 -7.35 9.87
CA LEU A 69 8.50 -6.36 9.13
C LEU A 69 7.55 -5.65 8.17
N VAL A 70 7.27 -4.39 8.46
CA VAL A 70 6.31 -3.56 7.75
C VAL A 70 7.04 -2.75 6.69
N VAL A 71 6.66 -2.99 5.44
CA VAL A 71 7.28 -2.33 4.29
C VAL A 71 6.63 -0.98 4.00
N GLU A 72 5.31 -0.88 4.20
CA GLU A 72 4.56 0.33 3.89
C GLU A 72 3.29 0.49 4.73
N GLY A 73 3.10 1.70 5.28
CA GLY A 73 1.90 2.16 5.97
C GLY A 73 1.15 3.20 5.15
N TYR A 74 1.06 4.42 5.68
CA TYR A 74 0.37 5.53 5.02
C TYR A 74 1.17 6.07 3.82
N ARG A 75 0.50 6.24 2.67
CA ARG A 75 1.07 6.92 1.50
C ARG A 75 0.28 8.20 1.20
N PRO A 76 0.89 9.40 1.34
CA PRO A 76 0.24 10.66 0.97
C PRO A 76 -0.21 10.65 -0.48
N ALA A 77 -1.34 11.31 -0.77
CA ALA A 77 -1.96 11.33 -2.10
C ALA A 77 -0.98 11.70 -3.22
N GLY A 78 -0.18 12.75 -3.03
CA GLY A 78 0.80 13.18 -4.03
C GLY A 78 1.93 12.18 -4.26
N LEU A 79 2.35 11.43 -3.22
CA LEU A 79 3.35 10.37 -3.37
C LEU A 79 2.77 9.16 -4.11
N HIS A 80 1.51 8.81 -3.82
CA HIS A 80 0.81 7.73 -4.51
C HIS A 80 0.69 7.99 -6.02
N GLN A 81 0.25 9.20 -6.39
CA GLN A 81 0.08 9.59 -7.78
C GLN A 81 1.39 9.50 -8.57
N ARG A 82 2.49 10.02 -8.00
CA ARG A 82 3.82 9.95 -8.63
C ARG A 82 4.31 8.52 -8.82
N CYS A 83 4.09 7.65 -7.84
CA CYS A 83 4.43 6.23 -7.96
C CYS A 83 3.66 5.56 -9.10
N PHE A 84 2.35 5.79 -9.18
CA PHE A 84 1.50 5.26 -10.25
C PHE A 84 1.97 5.74 -11.63
N GLU A 85 2.24 7.04 -11.78
CA GLU A 85 2.73 7.62 -13.04
C GLU A 85 4.09 7.04 -13.45
N ARG A 86 5.02 6.90 -12.49
CA ARG A 86 6.33 6.28 -12.73
C ARG A 86 6.20 4.82 -13.15
N HIS A 87 5.34 4.05 -12.48
CA HIS A 87 5.10 2.65 -12.81
C HIS A 87 4.48 2.51 -14.22
N ARG A 88 3.47 3.32 -14.53
CA ARG A 88 2.86 3.38 -15.86
C ARG A 88 3.90 3.70 -16.95
N ALA A 89 4.76 4.68 -16.72
CA ALA A 89 5.83 5.02 -17.66
C ALA A 89 6.81 3.85 -17.87
N ALA A 90 7.22 3.17 -16.80
CA ALA A 90 8.10 2.00 -16.87
C ALA A 90 7.46 0.84 -17.66
N LEU A 91 6.18 0.57 -17.43
CA LEU A 91 5.43 -0.45 -18.18
C LEU A 91 5.37 -0.13 -19.68
N LEU A 92 5.18 1.14 -20.04
CA LEU A 92 5.17 1.56 -21.44
C LEU A 92 6.51 1.33 -22.12
N VAL A 93 7.63 1.61 -21.43
CA VAL A 93 8.99 1.38 -21.93
C VAL A 93 9.25 -0.12 -22.12
N ILE A 94 8.93 -0.96 -21.12
CA ILE A 94 9.17 -2.41 -21.17
C ILE A 94 8.29 -3.08 -22.23
N ARG A 95 7.05 -2.62 -22.44
CA ARG A 95 6.13 -3.21 -23.41
C ARG A 95 6.31 -2.67 -24.84
N ARG A 96 7.22 -1.72 -25.10
CA ARG A 96 7.47 -1.20 -26.46
C ARG A 96 7.85 -2.26 -27.51
N PRO A 97 8.54 -3.39 -27.22
CA PRO A 97 8.76 -4.43 -28.23
C PRO A 97 7.53 -5.30 -28.52
N VAL A 98 6.50 -5.27 -27.65
CA VAL A 98 5.31 -6.15 -27.70
C VAL A 98 4.01 -5.39 -28.03
N LEU A 99 4.04 -4.06 -28.10
CA LEU A 99 2.86 -3.23 -28.34
C LEU A 99 2.66 -2.81 -29.81
N SER A 100 3.36 -3.43 -30.76
CA SER A 100 3.03 -3.18 -32.18
C SER A 100 1.68 -3.79 -32.60
N THR A 101 1.08 -4.74 -31.84
CA THR A 101 -0.22 -5.34 -32.20
C THR A 101 -1.11 -5.82 -31.04
N ALA A 102 -0.75 -5.67 -29.76
CA ALA A 102 -1.51 -6.30 -28.67
C ALA A 102 -2.18 -5.29 -27.71
N THR A 103 -3.52 -5.28 -27.71
CA THR A 103 -4.36 -4.63 -26.68
C THR A 103 -3.89 -5.04 -25.27
N PRO A 104 -3.63 -4.10 -24.33
CA PRO A 104 -3.30 -4.43 -22.95
C PRO A 104 -4.40 -5.28 -22.29
N GLY A 105 -4.07 -6.51 -21.91
CA GLY A 105 -4.98 -7.37 -21.13
C GLY A 105 -5.14 -6.90 -19.66
N PRO A 106 -6.20 -7.37 -18.96
CA PRO A 106 -6.63 -6.88 -17.64
C PRO A 106 -5.65 -7.14 -16.48
N GLY A 107 -4.55 -7.86 -16.71
CA GLY A 107 -3.58 -8.22 -15.66
C GLY A 107 -2.74 -7.07 -15.11
N ALA A 108 -2.52 -6.00 -15.89
CA ALA A 108 -1.73 -4.84 -15.45
C ALA A 108 -2.50 -3.90 -14.50
N ALA A 109 -3.84 -3.91 -14.55
CA ALA A 109 -4.70 -3.09 -13.70
C ALA A 109 -4.91 -3.67 -12.28
N ARG A 110 -4.23 -4.78 -11.95
CA ARG A 110 -4.54 -5.58 -10.76
C ARG A 110 -3.83 -5.12 -9.48
N TYR A 111 -2.76 -4.34 -9.61
CA TYR A 111 -1.89 -3.99 -8.48
C TYR A 111 -1.61 -2.49 -8.31
N ASP A 112 -1.82 -1.68 -9.35
CA ASP A 112 -1.45 -0.27 -9.30
C ASP A 112 -2.57 0.56 -9.93
N SER A 113 -3.41 1.14 -9.07
CA SER A 113 -4.50 2.05 -9.45
C SER A 113 -4.37 3.36 -8.67
N ALA A 114 -4.80 4.48 -9.25
CA ALA A 114 -4.78 5.78 -8.55
C ALA A 114 -5.57 5.78 -7.22
N ALA A 115 -6.53 4.85 -7.10
CA ALA A 115 -7.17 4.47 -5.85
C ALA A 115 -6.39 3.32 -5.18
N HIS A 116 -5.96 3.52 -3.94
CA HIS A 116 -5.16 2.53 -3.20
C HIS A 116 -5.37 2.66 -1.69
N PRO A 117 -5.47 1.54 -0.93
CA PRO A 117 -5.84 1.55 0.48
C PRO A 117 -4.84 2.28 1.37
N HIS A 118 -3.56 2.40 0.97
CA HIS A 118 -2.54 3.13 1.74
C HIS A 118 -2.85 4.63 1.90
N ARG A 119 -3.78 5.20 1.11
CA ARG A 119 -4.26 6.58 1.31
C ARG A 119 -5.12 6.75 2.57
N ALA A 120 -5.76 5.67 3.06
CA ALA A 120 -6.57 5.71 4.26
C ALA A 120 -5.73 5.50 5.54
N GLY A 121 -4.65 4.70 5.44
CA GLY A 121 -3.66 4.47 6.49
C GLY A 121 -3.99 3.40 7.54
#